data_AF-A0A3M4VWH1-F1
#
_entry.id   AF-A0A3M4VWH1-F1
#
_cell.length_a   1.000
_cell.length_b   1.000
_cell.length_c   1.000
_cell.angle_alpha   90.00
_cell.angle_beta   90.00
_cell.angle_gamma   90.00
#
_symmetry.space_group_name_H-M   'P 1'
#
loop_
_entity.id
_entity.type
_entity.pdbx_description
1 polymer ?
#
loop_
_entity_poly.entity_id
_entity_poly.type
_entity_poly.pdbx_seq_one_letter_code
_entity_poly.pdbx_strand_id
1 'polypeptide(L)'
;MMVRFSALFCTTLFLIVPLTVQADAPRTFSEAKKIAWGLYAPQATEFYCGCKYTGKQVDLAGCGYVPRKNANRAKRIEWEHIVPAWQIGHQRQCWQDGGRKNCAKNDDIYKRAEADLHNLVPSIGEVYPRESRF
;
A
#
# COMPACT_ATOMS: atom_id res chain seq x y z
N MET A 1 17.53 -63.84 26.61
CA MET A 1 17.81 -63.37 25.23
C MET A 1 17.42 -61.90 25.19
N MET A 2 18.41 -61.00 25.26
CA MET A 2 18.23 -59.59 25.61
C MET A 2 18.26 -58.76 24.32
N VAL A 3 17.13 -58.16 23.93
CA VAL A 3 17.04 -57.32 22.72
C VAL A 3 17.64 -55.96 23.05
N ARG A 4 18.72 -55.59 22.34
CA ARG A 4 19.43 -54.31 22.47
C ARG A 4 18.59 -53.17 21.87
N PHE A 5 17.79 -52.49 22.69
CA PHE A 5 17.02 -51.30 22.35
C PHE A 5 17.69 -50.01 22.88
N SER A 6 18.94 -49.70 22.48
CA SER A 6 19.63 -48.52 23.07
C SER A 6 20.47 -47.67 22.14
N ALA A 7 20.28 -47.71 20.81
CA ALA A 7 21.13 -46.92 19.92
C ALA A 7 20.41 -46.24 18.74
N LEU A 8 19.10 -45.95 18.85
CA LEU A 8 18.35 -45.30 17.75
C LEU A 8 17.52 -44.08 18.17
N PHE A 9 17.63 -43.62 19.43
CA PHE A 9 16.77 -42.54 19.94
C PHE A 9 17.46 -41.19 20.15
N CYS A 10 18.72 -41.02 19.74
CA CYS A 10 19.50 -39.80 20.07
C CYS A 10 20.03 -39.00 18.86
N THR A 11 19.55 -39.26 17.63
CA THR A 11 20.01 -38.54 16.42
C THR A 11 18.91 -37.81 15.65
N THR A 12 17.66 -37.84 16.11
CA THR A 12 16.50 -37.26 15.39
C THR A 12 15.95 -35.96 16.00
N LEU A 13 16.67 -35.32 16.93
CA LEU A 13 16.17 -34.15 17.67
C LEU A 13 16.95 -32.84 17.39
N PHE A 14 17.37 -32.59 16.14
CA PHE A 14 18.13 -31.38 15.80
C PHE A 14 17.74 -30.66 14.49
N LEU A 15 16.55 -30.89 13.94
CA LEU A 15 16.14 -30.31 12.63
C LEU A 15 14.74 -29.69 12.62
N ILE A 16 14.35 -29.00 13.70
CA ILE A 16 13.19 -28.09 13.67
C ILE A 16 13.70 -26.67 13.89
N VAL A 17 14.43 -26.12 12.92
CA VAL A 17 14.69 -24.68 12.87
C VAL A 17 13.46 -24.04 12.23
N PRO A 18 12.70 -23.18 12.93
CA PRO A 18 11.58 -22.48 12.32
C PRO A 18 12.12 -21.55 11.22
N LEU A 19 11.69 -21.78 9.98
CA LEU A 19 11.92 -20.85 8.87
C LEU A 19 11.09 -19.60 9.13
N THR A 20 11.72 -18.55 9.64
CA THR A 20 11.09 -17.23 9.71
C THR A 20 11.08 -16.64 8.30
N VAL A 21 9.92 -16.68 7.64
CA VAL A 21 9.72 -15.92 6.40
C VAL A 21 9.44 -14.47 6.78
N GLN A 22 10.40 -13.58 6.51
CA GLN A 22 10.16 -12.14 6.59
C GLN A 22 9.50 -11.65 5.30
N ALA A 23 8.36 -10.97 5.44
CA ALA A 23 7.79 -10.19 4.35
C ALA A 23 8.56 -8.88 4.22
N ASP A 24 8.98 -8.55 3.00
CA ASP A 24 9.64 -7.28 2.71
C ASP A 24 8.60 -6.19 2.40
N ALA A 25 9.00 -4.93 2.57
CA ALA A 25 8.15 -3.79 2.22
C ALA A 25 7.95 -3.70 0.68
N PRO A 26 6.82 -3.17 0.19
CA PRO A 26 6.63 -2.96 -1.24
C PRO A 26 7.70 -2.03 -1.81
N ARG A 27 8.25 -2.39 -2.97
CA ARG A 27 9.35 -1.66 -3.61
C ARG A 27 8.87 -0.60 -4.57
N THR A 28 7.62 -0.70 -5.00
CA THR A 28 7.01 0.22 -5.96
C THR A 28 5.60 0.59 -5.55
N PHE A 29 5.14 1.76 -5.99
CA PHE A 29 3.76 2.20 -5.77
C PHE A 29 2.72 1.21 -6.32
N SER A 30 3.04 0.48 -7.39
CA SER A 30 2.14 -0.54 -7.95
C SER A 30 2.02 -1.76 -7.02
N GLU A 31 3.13 -2.23 -6.46
CA GLU A 31 3.14 -3.29 -5.44
C GLU A 31 2.38 -2.84 -4.19
N ALA A 32 2.65 -1.63 -3.70
CA ALA A 32 1.99 -1.07 -2.52
C ALA A 32 0.46 -1.03 -2.68
N LYS A 33 -0.05 -0.55 -3.82
CA LYS A 33 -1.50 -0.55 -4.10
C LYS A 33 -2.12 -1.94 -4.11
N LYS A 34 -1.41 -2.96 -4.59
CA LYS A 34 -1.93 -4.34 -4.59
C LYS A 34 -2.10 -4.85 -3.16
N ILE A 35 -1.12 -4.59 -2.29
CA ILE A 35 -1.16 -4.96 -0.87
C ILE A 35 -2.26 -4.18 -0.16
N ALA A 36 -2.34 -2.87 -0.40
CA ALA A 36 -3.27 -1.99 0.28
C ALA A 36 -4.74 -2.37 0.05
N TRP A 37 -5.11 -2.91 -1.13
CA TRP A 37 -6.46 -3.45 -1.34
C TRP A 37 -6.84 -4.55 -0.34
N GLY A 38 -5.89 -5.43 0.02
CA GLY A 38 -6.11 -6.46 1.03
C GLY A 38 -6.18 -5.88 2.43
N LEU A 39 -5.30 -4.93 2.76
CA LEU A 39 -5.26 -4.28 4.07
C LEU A 39 -6.54 -3.52 4.40
N TYR A 40 -7.15 -2.86 3.42
CA TYR A 40 -8.36 -2.07 3.61
C TYR A 40 -9.66 -2.81 3.33
N ALA A 41 -9.61 -4.06 2.85
CA ALA A 41 -10.80 -4.85 2.56
C ALA A 41 -11.74 -5.06 3.77
N PRO A 42 -11.27 -5.29 5.00
CA PRO A 42 -12.16 -5.53 6.15
C PRO A 42 -13.07 -4.34 6.47
N GLN A 43 -12.53 -3.12 6.48
CA GLN A 43 -13.32 -1.90 6.76
C GLN A 43 -13.99 -1.32 5.52
N ALA A 44 -13.36 -1.43 4.35
CA ALA A 44 -13.77 -0.88 3.06
C ALA A 44 -14.41 0.52 3.17
N THR A 45 -13.75 1.40 3.91
CA THR A 45 -14.20 2.78 4.20
C THR A 45 -13.09 3.72 3.76
N GLU A 46 -13.45 4.72 2.95
CA GLU A 46 -12.47 5.73 2.53
C GLU A 46 -12.15 6.72 3.64
N PHE A 47 -10.97 7.32 3.54
CA PHE A 47 -10.28 7.96 4.66
C PHE A 47 -10.87 9.32 5.09
N TYR A 48 -11.38 10.13 4.16
CA TYR A 48 -11.70 11.53 4.45
C TYR A 48 -13.18 11.75 4.78
N CYS A 49 -14.09 11.20 3.98
CA CYS A 49 -15.53 11.42 4.13
C CYS A 49 -16.26 10.21 4.74
N GLY A 50 -15.55 9.11 5.03
CA GLY A 50 -16.12 7.91 5.65
C GLY A 50 -17.04 7.09 4.72
N CYS A 51 -16.98 7.29 3.41
CA CYS A 51 -17.83 6.55 2.48
C CYS A 51 -17.44 5.07 2.37
N LYS A 52 -18.44 4.18 2.33
CA LYS A 52 -18.22 2.77 2.03
C LYS A 52 -17.89 2.58 0.55
N TYR A 53 -17.09 1.57 0.24
CA TYR A 53 -16.79 1.21 -1.15
C TYR A 53 -16.73 -0.31 -1.36
N THR A 54 -17.02 -0.74 -2.58
CA THR A 54 -16.93 -2.14 -3.00
C THR A 54 -15.99 -2.24 -4.20
N GLY A 55 -14.88 -2.96 -4.04
CA GLY A 55 -13.78 -2.91 -5.00
C GLY A 55 -13.32 -1.47 -5.17
N LYS A 56 -13.45 -0.90 -6.37
CA LYS A 56 -13.12 0.52 -6.61
C LYS A 56 -14.31 1.47 -6.47
N GLN A 57 -15.54 0.98 -6.39
CA GLN A 57 -16.74 1.79 -6.49
C GLN A 57 -17.12 2.38 -5.14
N VAL A 58 -17.29 3.70 -5.05
CA VAL A 58 -17.71 4.39 -3.83
C VAL A 58 -19.23 4.49 -3.79
N ASP A 59 -19.83 4.22 -2.63
CA ASP A 59 -21.23 4.53 -2.34
C ASP A 59 -21.36 5.98 -1.84
N LEU A 60 -21.53 6.90 -2.79
CA LEU A 60 -21.68 8.33 -2.48
C LEU A 60 -23.01 8.63 -1.78
N ALA A 61 -24.07 7.89 -2.11
CA ALA A 61 -25.38 8.10 -1.51
C ALA A 61 -25.39 7.66 -0.04
N GLY A 62 -24.75 6.53 0.27
CA GLY A 62 -24.67 6.00 1.63
C GLY A 62 -23.98 6.92 2.64
N CYS A 63 -23.07 7.78 2.18
CA CYS A 63 -22.39 8.78 3.02
C CYS A 63 -22.86 10.23 2.78
N GLY A 64 -23.78 10.45 1.84
CA GLY A 64 -24.27 11.80 1.50
C GLY A 64 -23.25 12.69 0.77
N TYR A 65 -22.21 12.11 0.15
CA TYR A 65 -21.23 12.88 -0.61
C TYR A 65 -21.83 13.42 -1.91
N VAL A 66 -21.70 14.73 -2.13
CA VAL A 66 -22.18 15.41 -3.35
C VAL A 66 -21.00 15.82 -4.22
N PRO A 67 -20.83 15.26 -5.43
CA PRO A 67 -19.74 15.64 -6.31
C PRO A 67 -19.78 17.12 -6.71
N ARG A 68 -18.61 17.76 -6.75
CA ARG A 68 -18.50 19.21 -6.98
C ARG A 68 -18.16 19.58 -8.43
N LYS A 69 -17.24 18.85 -9.05
CA LYS A 69 -16.65 19.12 -10.37
C LYS A 69 -16.59 17.88 -11.27
N ASN A 70 -16.27 16.72 -10.73
CA ASN A 70 -16.03 15.50 -11.49
C ASN A 70 -16.71 14.29 -10.84
N ALA A 71 -18.00 14.14 -11.12
CA ALA A 71 -18.80 13.02 -10.64
C ALA A 71 -18.25 11.64 -11.04
N ASN A 72 -17.61 11.52 -12.20
CA ASN A 72 -17.00 10.26 -12.64
C ASN A 72 -15.78 9.87 -11.80
N ARG A 73 -15.02 10.86 -11.32
CA ARG A 73 -13.89 10.63 -10.42
C ARG A 73 -14.35 10.42 -8.98
N ALA A 74 -15.42 11.10 -8.55
CA ALA A 74 -16.02 10.88 -7.23
C ALA A 74 -16.51 9.45 -7.03
N LYS A 75 -17.00 8.78 -8.08
CA LYS A 75 -17.52 7.40 -8.00
C LYS A 75 -16.48 6.31 -7.74
N ARG A 76 -15.18 6.64 -7.67
CA ARG A 76 -14.13 5.63 -7.50
C ARG A 76 -13.10 5.99 -6.44
N ILE A 77 -12.53 4.95 -5.84
CA ILE A 77 -11.36 5.05 -4.97
C ILE A 77 -10.11 5.31 -5.81
N GLU A 78 -9.34 6.30 -5.37
CA GLU A 78 -7.95 6.51 -5.75
C GLU A 78 -7.07 6.39 -4.50
N TRP A 79 -5.86 5.86 -4.68
CA TRP A 79 -4.91 5.70 -3.59
C TRP A 79 -4.20 7.02 -3.35
N GLU A 80 -4.41 7.57 -2.16
CA GLU A 80 -3.92 8.87 -1.76
C GLU A 80 -2.66 8.78 -0.92
N HIS A 81 -1.76 9.73 -1.14
CA HIS A 81 -0.53 9.91 -0.37
C HIS A 81 -0.78 10.98 0.70
N ILE A 82 -0.93 10.60 1.98
CA ILE A 82 -1.21 11.57 3.07
C ILE A 82 -0.15 12.69 3.09
N VAL A 83 1.12 12.30 3.04
CA VAL A 83 2.25 13.15 2.70
C VAL A 83 2.44 13.10 1.19
N PRO A 84 2.18 14.19 0.45
CA PRO A 84 2.13 14.14 -1.01
C PRO A 84 3.43 13.67 -1.64
N ALA A 85 3.32 12.92 -2.73
CA ALA A 85 4.47 12.51 -3.56
C ALA A 85 5.39 13.69 -3.93
N TRP A 86 4.83 14.88 -4.17
CA TRP A 86 5.59 16.09 -4.42
C TRP A 86 6.43 16.51 -3.21
N GLN A 87 5.88 16.46 -2.00
CA GLN A 87 6.64 16.81 -0.79
C GLN A 87 7.80 15.84 -0.54
N ILE A 88 7.61 14.57 -0.87
CA ILE A 88 8.65 13.53 -0.78
C ILE A 88 9.81 13.76 -1.75
N GLY A 89 9.51 14.29 -2.95
CA GLY A 89 10.43 14.20 -4.08
C GLY A 89 10.86 15.51 -4.74
N HIS A 90 10.15 16.62 -4.58
CA HIS A 90 10.36 17.80 -5.44
C HIS A 90 11.76 18.42 -5.34
N GLN A 91 12.47 18.25 -4.23
CA GLN A 91 13.83 18.77 -4.06
C GLN A 91 14.90 17.81 -4.61
N ARG A 92 14.52 16.61 -5.05
CA ARG A 92 15.46 15.61 -5.57
C ARG A 92 15.83 15.90 -7.01
N GLN A 93 17.07 15.58 -7.37
CA GLN A 93 17.58 15.75 -8.74
C GLN A 93 16.72 15.01 -9.77
N CYS A 94 16.28 13.78 -9.46
CA CYS A 94 15.37 13.03 -10.33
C CYS A 94 14.09 13.81 -10.68
N TRP A 95 13.59 14.63 -9.76
CA TRP A 95 12.36 15.37 -9.95
C TRP A 95 12.59 16.60 -10.82
N GLN A 96 13.74 17.25 -10.66
CA GLN A 96 14.15 18.36 -11.52
C GLN A 96 14.36 17.88 -12.97
N ASP A 97 14.92 16.68 -13.14
CA ASP A 97 15.26 16.13 -14.47
C ASP A 97 14.09 15.43 -15.19
N GLY A 98 12.92 15.29 -14.56
CA GLY A 98 11.78 14.61 -15.21
C GLY A 98 10.57 14.31 -14.31
N GLY A 99 10.44 15.02 -13.20
CA GLY A 99 9.32 14.95 -12.27
C GLY A 99 9.15 13.60 -11.59
N ARG A 100 7.95 13.40 -11.03
CA ARG A 100 7.55 12.17 -10.35
C ARG A 100 7.85 10.90 -11.15
N LYS A 101 7.60 10.92 -12.46
CA LYS A 101 7.80 9.75 -13.33
C LYS A 101 9.27 9.33 -13.39
N ASN A 102 10.19 10.30 -13.43
CA ASN A 102 11.61 10.02 -13.42
C ASN A 102 12.06 9.46 -12.07
N CYS A 103 11.63 10.07 -10.96
CA CYS A 103 11.93 9.56 -9.61
C CYS A 103 11.38 8.15 -9.37
N ALA A 104 10.13 7.88 -9.74
CA ALA A 104 9.51 6.56 -9.60
C ALA A 104 10.22 5.48 -10.43
N LYS A 105 11.01 5.85 -11.43
CA LYS A 105 11.83 4.93 -12.22
C LYS A 105 13.23 4.75 -11.63
N ASN A 106 13.88 5.86 -11.30
CA ASN A 106 15.34 5.95 -11.18
C ASN A 106 15.87 6.30 -9.78
N ASP A 107 15.02 6.67 -8.81
CA ASP A 107 15.45 6.97 -7.43
C ASP A 107 14.85 5.95 -6.46
N ASP A 108 15.68 5.04 -5.95
CA ASP A 108 15.25 3.96 -5.05
C ASP A 108 14.85 4.44 -3.64
N ILE A 109 15.31 5.62 -3.22
CA ILE A 109 14.85 6.22 -1.96
C ILE A 109 13.45 6.78 -2.17
N TYR A 110 13.22 7.50 -3.27
CA TYR A 110 11.90 8.00 -3.64
C TYR A 110 10.89 6.85 -3.82
N LYS A 111 11.27 5.77 -4.50
CA LYS A 111 10.38 4.61 -4.75
C LYS A 111 9.92 3.96 -3.46
N ARG A 112 10.83 3.80 -2.48
CA ARG A 112 10.48 3.27 -1.14
C ARG A 112 9.55 4.21 -0.39
N ALA A 113 9.82 5.51 -0.38
CA ALA A 113 8.97 6.49 0.29
C ALA A 113 7.58 6.62 -0.36
N GLU A 114 7.49 6.55 -1.69
CA GLU A 114 6.22 6.55 -2.42
C GLU A 114 5.42 5.25 -2.21
N ALA A 115 6.10 4.14 -1.95
CA ALA A 115 5.48 2.83 -1.72
C ALA A 115 5.10 2.58 -0.25
N ASP A 116 5.40 3.52 0.66
CA ASP A 116 5.13 3.36 2.08
C ASP A 116 3.62 3.20 2.35
N LEU A 117 3.24 2.04 2.88
CA LEU A 117 1.85 1.69 3.17
C LEU A 117 1.25 2.53 4.31
N HIS A 118 2.07 3.09 5.21
CA HIS A 118 1.60 4.00 6.24
C HIS A 118 1.15 5.35 5.67
N ASN A 119 1.66 5.69 4.49
CA ASN A 119 1.34 6.93 3.80
C ASN A 119 0.25 6.75 2.73
N LEU A 120 -0.33 5.55 2.59
CA LEU A 120 -1.32 5.23 1.56
C LEU A 120 -2.70 4.94 2.13
N VAL A 121 -3.69 5.72 1.69
CA VAL A 121 -5.08 5.60 2.12
C VAL A 121 -6.05 5.57 0.93
N PRO A 122 -7.17 4.85 1.02
CA PRO A 122 -8.23 4.95 0.02
C PRO A 122 -8.96 6.30 0.16
N SER A 123 -9.10 7.04 -0.94
CA SER A 123 -9.80 8.32 -0.97
C SER A 123 -10.79 8.38 -2.13
N ILE A 124 -11.88 9.14 -1.96
CA ILE A 124 -12.74 9.54 -3.07
C ILE A 124 -11.87 10.28 -4.08
N GLY A 125 -11.82 9.79 -5.32
CA GLY A 125 -10.92 10.34 -6.32
C GLY A 125 -11.09 11.85 -6.50
N GLU A 126 -12.29 12.41 -6.36
CA GLU A 126 -12.51 13.85 -6.49
C GLU A 126 -11.91 14.68 -5.34
N VAL A 127 -11.91 14.15 -4.12
CA VAL A 127 -11.51 14.89 -2.89
C VAL A 127 -10.06 15.32 -2.96
N TYR A 128 -9.19 14.47 -3.50
CA TYR A 128 -7.78 14.79 -3.70
C TYR A 128 -7.45 14.90 -5.21
N PRO A 129 -7.34 16.12 -5.75
CA PRO A 129 -6.82 16.36 -7.10
C PRO A 129 -5.46 15.69 -7.30
N ARG A 130 -5.22 15.04 -8.45
CA ARG A 130 -3.89 14.51 -8.76
C ARG A 130 -2.82 15.62 -8.75
N GLU A 131 -3.25 16.87 -8.99
CA GLU A 131 -2.44 18.07 -9.06
C GLU A 131 -2.35 18.85 -7.74
N SER A 132 -3.04 18.45 -6.66
CA SER A 132 -2.94 19.17 -5.38
C SER A 132 -1.58 18.92 -4.74
N ARG A 133 -0.93 20.03 -4.37
CA ARG A 133 0.34 20.10 -3.64
C ARG A 133 0.14 20.56 -2.20
N PHE A 134 -1.11 20.56 -1.75
CA PHE A 134 -1.54 21.03 -0.43
C PHE A 134 -1.61 19.85 0.52
#